data_AF-A0A2V9GIM0-F1
#
_entry.id   AF-A0A2V9GIM0-F1
#
_cell.length_a   1.000
_cell.length_b   1.000
_cell.length_c   1.000
_cell.angle_alpha   90.00
_cell.angle_beta   90.00
_cell.angle_gamma   90.00
#
_symmetry.space_group_name_H-M   'P 1'
#
loop_
_entity.id
_entity.type
_entity.pdbx_description
1 polymer ?
#
loop_
_entity_poly.entity_id
_entity_poly.type
_entity_poly.pdbx_seq_one_letter_code
_entity_poly.pdbx_strand_id
1 'polypeptide(L)'
;MASSLYRLLALKVKNGYQRARSRHLFRDFVDATALVTIEKSAIEVRFQKRAHNPLLLAAGFDRVDQRVPWLGNKRLRLVFG
;
A
#
# COMPACT_ATOMS: atom_id res chain seq x y z
N MET A 1 -15.01 7.95 -9.19
CA MET A 1 -14.42 9.10 -8.47
C MET A 1 -13.64 8.57 -7.27
N ALA A 2 -12.32 8.67 -7.27
CA ALA A 2 -11.45 8.31 -6.13
C ALA A 2 -10.20 9.22 -6.05
N SER A 3 -10.22 10.35 -6.78
CA SER A 3 -9.08 11.25 -6.94
C SER A 3 -8.57 11.83 -5.62
N SER A 4 -9.44 12.03 -4.64
CA SER A 4 -9.08 12.50 -3.30
C SER A 4 -8.26 11.47 -2.51
N LEU A 5 -8.59 10.18 -2.57
CA LEU A 5 -7.82 9.13 -1.89
C LEU A 5 -6.42 8.98 -2.51
N TYR A 6 -6.34 8.99 -3.85
CA TYR A 6 -5.05 9.03 -4.54
C TYR A 6 -4.26 10.31 -4.20
N ARG A 7 -4.94 11.44 -3.99
CA ARG A 7 -4.27 12.67 -3.54
C ARG A 7 -3.64 12.51 -2.17
N LEU A 8 -4.34 11.90 -1.21
CA LEU A 8 -3.80 11.61 0.12
C LEU A 8 -2.61 10.64 0.04
N LEU A 9 -2.70 9.61 -0.81
CA LEU A 9 -1.59 8.69 -1.07
C LEU A 9 -0.35 9.44 -1.60
N ALA A 10 -0.52 10.28 -2.62
CA ALA A 10 0.56 11.09 -3.19
C ALA A 10 1.22 12.00 -2.16
N LEU A 11 0.44 12.61 -1.27
CA LEU A 11 0.95 13.45 -0.19
C LEU A 11 1.73 12.65 0.86
N LYS A 12 1.36 11.40 1.11
CA LYS A 12 2.04 10.51 2.06
C LYS A 12 3.34 9.94 1.50
N VAL A 13 3.33 9.51 0.23
CA VAL A 13 4.52 8.98 -0.45
C VAL A 13 5.60 10.04 -0.65
N LYS A 14 5.20 11.30 -0.90
CA LYS A 14 6.11 12.43 -1.15
C LYS A 14 7.05 12.11 -2.33
N ASN A 15 8.20 12.78 -2.43
CA ASN A 15 9.23 12.50 -3.44
C ASN A 15 8.78 12.63 -4.92
N GLY A 16 8.16 13.76 -5.29
CA GLY A 16 7.77 14.07 -6.68
C GLY A 16 6.35 13.62 -7.08
N TYR A 17 5.71 12.72 -6.32
CA TYR A 17 4.36 12.24 -6.61
C TYR A 17 3.23 13.22 -6.22
N GLN A 18 3.56 14.33 -5.56
CA GLN A 18 2.60 15.36 -5.14
C GLN A 18 1.87 16.03 -6.30
N ARG A 19 2.33 15.91 -7.54
CA ARG A 19 1.62 16.41 -8.73
C ARG A 19 1.24 15.28 -9.70
N ALA A 20 1.47 14.02 -9.31
CA ALA A 20 1.13 12.87 -10.11
C ALA A 20 -0.39 12.71 -10.24
N ARG A 21 -0.83 12.27 -11.42
CA ARG A 21 -2.23 11.93 -11.67
C ARG A 21 -2.53 10.56 -11.07
N SER A 22 -3.78 10.32 -10.68
CA SER A 22 -4.24 9.07 -10.08
C SER A 22 -3.84 7.81 -10.86
N ARG A 23 -3.84 7.89 -12.19
CA ARG A 23 -3.43 6.78 -13.07
C ARG A 23 -1.97 6.34 -12.87
N HIS A 24 -1.05 7.28 -12.62
CA HIS A 24 0.36 6.97 -12.39
C HIS A 24 0.51 6.35 -11.01
N LEU A 25 -0.13 6.94 -9.99
CA LEU A 25 -0.16 6.38 -8.64
C LEU A 25 -0.72 4.95 -8.60
N PHE A 26 -1.78 4.70 -9.36
CA PHE A 26 -2.35 3.36 -9.47
C PHE A 26 -1.32 2.39 -10.07
N ARG A 27 -0.76 2.69 -11.25
CA ARG A 27 0.22 1.83 -11.92
C ARG A 27 1.46 1.55 -11.06
N ASP A 28 1.95 2.57 -10.38
CA ASP A 28 3.26 2.51 -9.71
C ASP A 28 3.16 1.85 -8.32
N PHE A 29 2.01 2.00 -7.63
CA PHE A 29 1.86 1.56 -6.23
C PHE A 29 0.72 0.57 -5.96
N VAL A 30 -0.37 0.61 -6.73
CA VAL A 30 -1.58 -0.18 -6.43
C VAL A 30 -1.72 -1.38 -7.36
N ASP A 31 -1.43 -1.19 -8.64
CA ASP A 31 -1.37 -2.24 -9.65
C ASP A 31 -0.08 -3.05 -9.45
N ALA A 32 -0.16 -4.00 -8.53
CA ALA A 32 0.96 -4.78 -8.06
C ALA A 32 0.53 -6.22 -7.82
N THR A 33 1.35 -7.17 -8.25
CA THR A 33 1.21 -8.56 -7.84
C THR A 33 1.81 -8.73 -6.44
N ALA A 34 1.05 -9.39 -5.56
CA ALA A 34 1.48 -9.72 -4.21
C ALA A 34 1.03 -11.14 -3.85
N LEU A 35 1.81 -11.81 -3.00
CA LEU A 35 1.38 -13.03 -2.34
C LEU A 35 0.57 -12.64 -1.10
N VAL A 36 -0.67 -13.13 -1.02
CA VAL A 36 -1.56 -12.87 0.12
C VAL A 36 -1.70 -14.13 0.94
N THR A 37 -1.29 -14.06 2.20
CA THR A 37 -1.45 -15.14 3.17
C THR A 37 -2.45 -14.70 4.24
N ILE A 38 -3.57 -15.41 4.34
CA ILE A 38 -4.62 -15.13 5.33
C ILE A 38 -4.44 -16.10 6.49
N GLU A 39 -3.96 -15.59 7.62
CA GLU A 39 -3.80 -16.35 8.85
C GLU A 39 -5.03 -16.21 9.76
N LYS A 40 -5.00 -16.87 10.93
CA LYS A 40 -6.09 -16.79 11.92
C LYS A 40 -6.30 -15.35 12.43
N SER A 41 -5.23 -14.61 12.71
CA SER A 41 -5.30 -13.26 13.32
C SER A 41 -4.80 -12.13 12.42
N ALA A 42 -4.15 -12.44 11.30
CA ALA A 42 -3.52 -11.46 10.42
C ALA A 42 -3.71 -11.81 8.95
N ILE A 43 -3.53 -10.81 8.10
CA ILE A 43 -3.43 -10.92 6.65
C ILE A 43 -2.08 -10.32 6.29
N GLU A 44 -1.19 -11.17 5.79
CA GLU A 44 0.11 -10.74 5.29
C GLU A 44 0.04 -10.58 3.77
N VAL A 45 0.37 -9.39 3.28
CA VAL A 45 0.48 -9.08 1.85
C VAL A 45 1.94 -8.84 1.54
N ARG A 46 2.57 -9.79 0.86
CA ARG A 46 3.98 -9.71 0.46
C ARG A 46 4.09 -9.26 -0.99
N PHE A 47 4.61 -8.06 -1.19
CA PHE A 47 4.89 -7.53 -2.51
C PHE A 47 6.22 -8.06 -3.04
N GLN A 48 6.28 -8.29 -4.35
CA GLN A 48 7.55 -8.58 -5.03
C GLN A 48 8.47 -7.35 -5.00
N LYS A 49 9.78 -7.55 -5.17
CA LYS A 49 10.76 -6.46 -5.31
C LYS A 49 10.39 -5.56 -6.49
N ARG A 50 10.14 -4.28 -6.23
CA ARG A 50 9.87 -3.26 -7.25
C ARG A 50 10.63 -1.98 -6.96
N ALA A 51 10.99 -1.25 -8.01
CA ALA A 51 11.71 0.03 -7.92
C ALA A 51 10.98 1.09 -7.07
N HIS A 52 9.65 1.00 -6.95
CA HIS A 52 8.83 1.96 -6.20
C HIS A 52 8.51 1.53 -4.76
N ASN A 53 8.84 0.30 -4.35
CA ASN A 53 8.66 -0.17 -2.97
C ASN A 53 9.41 0.69 -1.94
N PRO A 54 10.64 1.17 -2.19
CA PRO A 54 11.35 2.04 -1.25
C PRO A 54 10.57 3.31 -0.89
N LEU A 55 9.73 3.81 -1.80
CA LEU A 55 8.89 4.98 -1.52
C LEU A 55 7.73 4.65 -0.57
N LEU A 56 7.16 3.44 -0.67
CA LEU A 56 6.14 2.96 0.25
C LEU A 56 6.72 2.67 1.65
N LEU A 57 7.93 2.13 1.71
CA LEU A 57 8.69 1.96 2.96
C LEU A 57 9.00 3.31 3.61
N ALA A 58 9.51 4.28 2.84
CA ALA A 58 9.79 5.62 3.36
C ALA A 58 8.52 6.34 3.85
N ALA A 59 7.36 6.01 3.27
CA ALA A 59 6.06 6.50 3.69
C ALA A 59 5.46 5.75 4.90
N GLY A 60 6.16 4.75 5.43
CA GLY A 60 5.79 4.00 6.64
C GLY A 60 4.66 2.99 6.42
N PHE A 61 4.46 2.50 5.19
CA PHE A 61 3.42 1.50 4.91
C PHE A 61 3.73 0.11 5.49
N ASP A 62 5.00 -0.19 5.75
CA ASP A 62 5.46 -1.39 6.47
C ASP A 62 4.99 -1.44 7.93
N ARG A 63 4.73 -0.27 8.53
CA ARG A 63 4.35 -0.14 9.95
C ARG A 63 2.86 0.06 10.16
N VAL A 64 2.06 -0.04 9.10
CA VAL A 64 0.61 0.14 9.19
C VAL A 64 0.02 -1.06 9.93
N ASP A 65 -0.60 -0.82 11.09
CA ASP A 65 -1.39 -1.80 11.83
C ASP A 65 -2.88 -1.49 11.65
N GLN A 66 -3.40 -1.72 10.43
CA GLN A 66 -4.81 -1.52 10.12
C GLN A 66 -5.57 -2.82 10.36
N ARG A 67 -6.65 -2.76 11.14
CA ARG A 67 -7.59 -3.88 11.25
C ARG A 67 -8.61 -3.83 10.11
N VAL A 68 -8.99 -5.00 9.61
CA VAL A 68 -10.01 -5.17 8.56
C VAL A 68 -11.29 -5.72 9.20
N PRO A 69 -12.26 -4.86 9.60
CA PRO A 69 -13.38 -5.28 10.44
C PRO A 69 -14.28 -6.33 9.79
N TRP A 70 -14.54 -6.17 8.48
CA TRP A 70 -15.37 -7.08 7.70
C TRP A 70 -14.69 -8.41 7.38
N LEU A 71 -13.40 -8.55 7.68
CA LEU A 71 -12.62 -9.78 7.44
C LEU A 71 -12.13 -10.37 8.77
N GLY A 72 -13.05 -10.57 9.70
CA GLY A 72 -12.77 -11.16 11.02
C GLY A 72 -11.88 -10.30 11.90
N ASN A 73 -11.86 -8.97 11.69
CA ASN A 73 -11.02 -8.01 12.41
C ASN A 73 -9.51 -8.35 12.37
N LYS A 74 -9.06 -9.03 11.32
CA LYS A 74 -7.66 -9.42 11.14
C LYS A 74 -6.78 -8.19 10.94
N ARG A 75 -5.55 -8.26 11.42
CA ARG A 75 -4.55 -7.20 11.22
C ARG A 75 -3.93 -7.32 9.83
N LEU A 76 -3.91 -6.23 9.08
CA LEU A 76 -3.25 -6.15 7.78
C LEU A 76 -1.76 -5.83 7.99
N ARG A 77 -0.88 -6.62 7.38
CA ARG A 77 0.56 -6.39 7.34
C ARG A 77 1.03 -6.31 5.90
N LEU A 78 1.71 -5.23 5.56
CA LEU A 78 2.29 -5.04 4.23
C LEU A 78 3.79 -5.28 4.30
N VAL A 79 4.27 -6.28 3.57
CA VAL A 79 5.67 -6.65 3.51
C VAL A 79 6.19 -6.31 2.12
N PHE A 80 7.20 -5.44 2.07
CA PHE A 80 7.85 -5.06 0.82
C PHE A 80 9.22 -5.74 0.75
N GLY A 81 9.45 -6.52 -0.31
CA GLY A 81 10.71 -7.23 -0.54
C GLY A 81 11.85 -6.35 -1.05
#